data_AF-A0A969SNM0-F1
#
_entry.id   AF-A0A969SNM0-F1
#
_cell.length_a   1.000
_cell.length_b   1.000
_cell.length_c   1.000
_cell.angle_alpha   90.00
_cell.angle_beta   90.00
_cell.angle_gamma   90.00
#
_symmetry.space_group_name_H-M   'P 1'
#
loop_
_entity.id
_entity.type
_entity.pdbx_description
1 polymer ?
#
loop_
_entity_poly.entity_id
_entity_poly.type
_entity_poly.pdbx_seq_one_letter_code
_entity_poly.pdbx_strand_id
1 'polypeptide(L)'
;MSITMFDDTDQKGIKCIITFNETDKHYNVLVSYKDTQLEESFLSMYDPIFGMDVSDRAKAMEIAENFALQIEEQYELLPSISEDI
;
A
#
# COMPACT_ATOMS: atom_id res chain seq x y z
N MET A 1 7.72 -18.46 -0.83
CA MET A 1 6.30 -18.46 -1.24
C MET A 1 5.72 -17.14 -0.77
N SER A 2 4.89 -16.48 -1.58
CA SER A 2 4.27 -15.19 -1.24
C SER A 2 2.78 -15.35 -0.96
N ILE A 3 2.30 -14.73 0.11
CA ILE A 3 0.89 -14.75 0.54
C ILE A 3 0.33 -13.34 0.42
N THR A 4 -0.80 -13.17 -0.26
CA THR A 4 -1.52 -11.89 -0.28
C THR A 4 -2.22 -11.69 1.06
N MET A 5 -1.83 -10.61 1.75
CA MET A 5 -2.37 -10.24 3.06
C MET A 5 -3.44 -9.15 2.95
N PHE A 6 -3.36 -8.32 1.90
CA PHE A 6 -4.32 -7.25 1.61
C PHE A 6 -4.40 -7.05 0.09
N ASP A 7 -5.61 -6.87 -0.43
CA ASP A 7 -5.87 -6.50 -1.82
C ASP A 7 -7.16 -5.66 -1.84
N ASP A 8 -7.01 -4.37 -2.11
CA ASP A 8 -8.13 -3.43 -2.17
C ASP A 8 -7.92 -2.42 -3.30
N THR A 9 -9.02 -1.83 -3.75
CA THR A 9 -9.01 -0.77 -4.77
C THR A 9 -9.95 0.33 -4.31
N ASP A 10 -9.43 1.54 -4.21
CA ASP A 10 -10.21 2.68 -3.73
C ASP A 10 -11.22 3.18 -4.78
N GLN A 11 -12.03 4.17 -4.39
CA GLN A 11 -13.03 4.79 -5.27
C GLN A 11 -12.42 5.57 -6.46
N LYS A 12 -11.13 5.94 -6.38
CA LYS A 12 -10.40 6.64 -7.45
C LYS A 12 -9.78 5.65 -8.44
N GLY A 13 -9.80 4.36 -8.12
CA GLY A 13 -9.23 3.27 -8.92
C GLY A 13 -7.77 2.97 -8.60
N ILE A 14 -7.23 3.51 -7.50
CA ILE A 14 -5.88 3.21 -7.01
C ILE A 14 -5.94 1.84 -6.33
N LYS A 15 -5.14 0.90 -6.83
CA LYS A 15 -5.05 -0.46 -6.31
C LYS A 15 -3.90 -0.57 -5.31
N CYS A 16 -4.16 -1.15 -4.14
CA CYS A 16 -3.17 -1.47 -3.12
C CYS A 16 -3.14 -2.98 -2.87
N ILE A 17 -1.95 -3.58 -2.96
CA ILE A 17 -1.71 -4.99 -2.66
C ILE A 17 -0.58 -5.07 -1.64
N ILE A 18 -0.80 -5.80 -0.55
CA ILE A 18 0.26 -6.15 0.39
C ILE A 18 0.45 -7.65 0.37
N THR A 19 1.68 -8.07 0.10
CA THR A 19 2.07 -9.49 0.13
C THR A 19 3.14 -9.73 1.19
N PHE A 20 3.19 -10.94 1.72
CA PHE A 20 4.22 -11.39 2.63
C PHE A 20 4.99 -12.54 2.00
N ASN A 21 6.31 -12.42 1.90
CA ASN A 21 7.19 -13.48 1.44
C ASN A 21 7.75 -14.24 2.65
N GLU A 22 7.36 -15.51 2.77
CA GLU A 22 7.75 -16.35 3.90
C GLU A 22 9.25 -16.69 3.90
N THR A 23 9.89 -16.66 2.73
CA THR A 23 11.27 -17.11 2.56
C THR A 23 12.27 -16.11 3.14
N ASP A 24 12.03 -14.82 2.91
CA ASP A 24 12.87 -13.72 3.39
C ASP A 24 12.23 -12.96 4.55
N LYS A 25 10.99 -13.29 4.93
CA LYS A 25 10.22 -12.63 5.99
C LYS A 25 9.97 -11.15 5.70
N HIS A 26 9.79 -10.78 4.42
CA HIS A 26 9.47 -9.40 4.03
C HIS A 26 8.00 -9.23 3.69
N TYR A 27 7.46 -8.07 4.02
CA TYR A 27 6.27 -7.55 3.36
C TYR A 27 6.68 -6.79 2.11
N ASN A 28 5.81 -6.82 1.12
CA ASN A 28 5.90 -6.00 -0.07
C ASN A 28 4.57 -5.24 -0.24
N VAL A 29 4.66 -3.91 -0.30
CA VAL A 29 3.53 -3.00 -0.48
C VAL A 29 3.60 -2.47 -1.90
N LEU A 30 2.58 -2.75 -2.69
CA LEU A 30 2.46 -2.31 -4.07
C LEU A 30 1.22 -1.45 -4.20
N VAL A 31 1.40 -0.23 -4.71
CA VAL A 31 0.31 0.67 -5.07
C VAL A 31 0.40 0.99 -6.55
N SER A 32 -0.70 0.85 -7.27
CA SER A 32 -0.72 1.01 -8.73
C SER A 32 -1.93 1.77 -9.21
N TYR A 33 -1.73 2.55 -10.27
CA TYR A 33 -2.78 3.27 -10.98
C TYR A 33 -2.36 3.50 -12.43
N LYS A 34 -3.20 3.05 -13.38
CA LYS A 34 -2.91 3.07 -14.82
C LYS A 34 -1.55 2.42 -15.12
N ASP A 35 -0.59 3.20 -15.62
CA ASP A 35 0.74 2.76 -16.02
C ASP A 35 1.80 3.01 -14.92
N THR A 36 1.40 3.58 -13.78
CA THR A 36 2.29 3.85 -12.65
C THR A 36 2.15 2.77 -11.58
N GLN A 37 3.29 2.27 -11.11
CA GLN A 37 3.39 1.33 -10.00
C GLN A 37 4.50 1.80 -9.05
N LEU A 38 4.18 1.91 -7.78
CA LEU A 38 5.10 2.18 -6.68
C LEU A 38 5.15 0.95 -5.78
N GLU A 39 6.34 0.61 -5.33
CA GLU A 39 6.61 -0.62 -4.59
C GLU A 39 7.68 -0.39 -3.52
N GLU A 40 7.44 -0.90 -2.31
CA GLU A 40 8.44 -0.94 -1.25
C GLU A 40 8.31 -2.21 -0.41
N SER A 41 9.46 -2.79 -0.08
CA SER A 41 9.56 -3.98 0.76
C SER A 41 10.19 -3.65 2.12
N PHE A 42 9.70 -4.27 3.18
CA PHE A 42 10.29 -4.17 4.51
C PHE A 42 10.29 -5.50 5.25
N LEU A 43 11.31 -5.71 6.09
CA LEU A 43 11.40 -6.88 6.95
C LEU A 43 10.27 -6.84 7.98
N SER A 44 9.54 -7.95 8.11
CA SER A 44 8.52 -8.12 9.13
C SER A 44 9.12 -8.04 10.52
N MET A 45 8.46 -7.32 11.42
CA MET A 45 8.85 -7.28 12.83
C MET A 45 8.45 -8.56 13.56
N TYR A 46 7.37 -9.23 13.14
CA TYR A 46 6.82 -10.40 13.81
C TYR A 46 6.32 -11.46 12.83
N ASP A 47 6.59 -12.74 13.12
CA ASP A 47 6.05 -13.83 12.29
C ASP A 47 4.51 -13.74 12.20
N PRO A 48 3.93 -13.66 10.98
CA PRO A 48 2.50 -13.48 10.77
C PRO A 48 1.73 -14.81 10.93
N ILE A 49 1.79 -15.40 12.13
CA ILE A 49 1.16 -16.69 12.46
C ILE A 49 -0.36 -16.65 12.25
N PHE A 50 -1.00 -15.49 12.48
CA PHE A 50 -2.44 -15.27 12.30
C PHE A 50 -2.71 -13.99 11.49
N GLY A 51 -2.10 -13.88 10.32
CA GLY A 51 -2.17 -12.69 9.49
C GLY A 51 -1.20 -11.61 9.93
N MET A 52 -1.40 -10.39 9.42
CA MET A 52 -0.46 -9.29 9.60
C MET A 52 -0.50 -8.75 11.03
N ASP A 53 0.67 -8.64 11.67
CA ASP A 53 0.80 -7.98 12.97
C ASP A 53 0.35 -6.51 12.90
N VAL A 54 -0.11 -5.94 14.01
CA VAL A 54 -0.57 -4.54 14.07
C VAL A 54 0.54 -3.55 13.68
N SER A 55 1.77 -3.81 14.08
CA SER A 55 2.93 -2.95 13.78
C SER A 55 3.30 -3.03 12.31
N ASP A 56 3.35 -4.25 11.78
CA ASP A 56 3.61 -4.49 10.36
C ASP A 56 2.48 -3.92 9.49
N ARG A 57 1.22 -4.02 9.95
CA ARG A 57 0.06 -3.41 9.30
C ARG A 57 0.13 -1.91 9.31
N ALA A 58 0.45 -1.29 10.44
CA ALA A 58 0.58 0.17 10.52
C ALA A 58 1.63 0.67 9.52
N LYS A 59 2.80 0.02 9.47
CA LYS A 59 3.87 0.36 8.54
C LYS A 59 3.46 0.14 7.08
N ALA A 60 2.81 -0.98 6.77
CA ALA A 60 2.37 -1.26 5.41
C ALA A 60 1.33 -0.24 4.92
N MET A 61 0.41 0.17 5.79
CA MET A 61 -0.60 1.19 5.47
C MET A 61 0.03 2.58 5.32
N GLU A 62 0.99 2.95 6.16
CA GLU A 62 1.73 4.21 6.01
C GLU A 62 2.42 4.31 4.64
N ILE A 63 3.10 3.24 4.21
CA ILE A 63 3.73 3.16 2.88
C ILE A 63 2.66 3.28 1.78
N ALA A 64 1.55 2.54 1.91
CA ALA A 64 0.47 2.55 0.93
C ALA A 64 -0.19 3.93 0.80
N GLU A 65 -0.43 4.62 1.90
CA GLU A 65 -0.99 5.99 1.94
C GLU A 65 -0.03 6.99 1.28
N ASN A 66 1.27 6.91 1.57
CA ASN A 66 2.27 7.76 0.95
C ASN A 66 2.35 7.54 -0.57
N PHE A 67 2.25 6.30 -1.04
CA PHE A 67 2.21 6.00 -2.47
C PHE A 67 0.90 6.42 -3.14
N ALA A 68 -0.23 6.23 -2.46
CA ALA A 68 -1.51 6.72 -2.95
C ALA A 68 -1.48 8.24 -3.14
N LEU A 69 -0.97 9.00 -2.16
CA LEU A 69 -0.82 10.45 -2.27
C LEU A 69 0.09 10.86 -3.45
N GLN A 70 1.22 10.18 -3.65
CA GLN A 70 2.10 10.46 -4.80
C GLN A 70 1.39 10.22 -6.14
N ILE A 71 0.61 9.15 -6.24
CA ILE A 71 -0.22 8.87 -7.43
C ILE A 71 -1.30 9.93 -7.59
N GLU A 72 -1.97 10.32 -6.50
CA GLU A 72 -3.01 11.34 -6.53
C GLU A 72 -2.48 12.69 -6.98
N GLU A 73 -1.29 13.08 -6.53
CA GLU A 73 -0.58 14.28 -7.00
C GLU A 73 -0.20 14.17 -8.48
N GLN A 74 0.38 13.03 -8.89
CA GLN A 74 0.83 12.82 -10.27
C GLN A 74 -0.32 12.83 -11.28
N TYR A 75 -1.49 12.33 -10.89
CA TYR A 75 -2.66 12.22 -11.77
C TYR A 75 -3.75 13.26 -11.48
N GLU A 76 -3.47 14.25 -10.61
CA GLU A 76 -4.40 15.31 -10.22
C GLU A 76 -5.74 14.75 -9.68
N LEU A 77 -5.69 13.65 -8.93
CA LEU A 77 -6.85 12.97 -8.34
C LEU A 77 -7.22 13.50 -6.94
N LEU A 78 -6.43 14.44 -6.41
CA LEU A 78 -6.77 15.15 -5.19
C LEU A 78 -8.10 15.89 -5.42
N PRO A 79 -9.03 15.87 -4.44
CA PRO A 79 -10.23 16.68 -4.56
C PRO A 79 -9.78 18.12 -4.80
N SER A 80 -10.25 18.73 -5.88
CA SER A 80 -10.12 20.17 -6.09
C SER A 80 -10.68 20.82 -4.83
N ILE A 81 -9.81 21.34 -3.98
CA ILE A 81 -10.22 22.18 -2.87
C ILE A 81 -10.81 23.40 -3.57
N SER A 82 -12.11 23.40 -3.80
CA SER A 82 -12.83 24.62 -4.10
C SER A 82 -12.65 25.46 -2.84
N GLU A 83 -11.67 26.36 -2.88
CA GLU A 83 -11.63 27.49 -1.96
C GLU A 83 -12.87 28.36 -2.26
N ASP A 84 -14.03 27.91 -1.79
CA ASP A 84 -15.17 28.78 -1.55
C ASP A 84 -14.88 29.51 -0.23
N ILE A 85 -14.12 30.60 -0.33
CA ILE A 85 -14.03 31.65 0.70
C ILE A 85 -14.38 32.98 0.06
#